data_AF-A0A7S1TBE2-F1
#
_entry.id   AF-A0A7S1TBE2-F1
#
_cell.length_a   1.000
_cell.length_b   1.000
_cell.length_c   1.000
_cell.angle_alpha   90.00
_cell.angle_beta   90.00
_cell.angle_gamma   90.00
#
_symmetry.space_group_name_H-M   'P 1'
#
loop_
_entity.id
_entity.type
_entity.pdbx_description
1 polymer ?
#
loop_
_entity_poly.entity_id
_entity_poly.type
_entity_poly.pdbx_seq_one_letter_code
_entity_poly.pdbx_strand_id
1 'polypeptide(L)'
;IFSVTCENTVPPLRGIYTVVRMSYAARASLPRAAFGQRARVSARRSVAVKSAAVGPANIVKIAPYFKVPADGMDAAKGLTAEMAKMMEFGQEPECLNYCFSQSGDLIHCIELYKSGDAALNHLTRVGAPLKKMMELAPLDRIEIHGAPEELAKLKEAVKDLPVSMFEIYDAKQADPLANYND
;
A
#
# COMPACT_ATOMS: atom_id res chain seq x y z
N ILE A 1 -34.77 -9.38 -38.22
CA ILE A 1 -33.53 -8.60 -38.05
C ILE A 1 -33.60 -7.95 -36.66
N PHE A 2 -32.85 -8.26 -35.61
CA PHE A 2 -31.96 -9.35 -35.20
C PHE A 2 -32.04 -9.36 -33.66
N SER A 3 -32.21 -10.53 -33.05
CA SER A 3 -32.03 -10.75 -31.60
C SER A 3 -30.57 -11.12 -31.36
N VAL A 4 -29.90 -10.48 -30.41
CA VAL A 4 -28.53 -10.83 -30.00
C VAL A 4 -28.56 -11.35 -28.58
N THR A 5 -28.33 -12.65 -28.44
CA THR A 5 -28.03 -13.35 -27.19
C THR A 5 -26.58 -13.09 -26.79
N CYS A 6 -26.34 -12.74 -25.53
CA CYS A 6 -24.99 -12.62 -24.97
C CYS A 6 -24.60 -13.99 -24.38
N GLU A 7 -23.80 -14.76 -25.12
CA GLU A 7 -23.14 -15.96 -24.58
C GLU A 7 -21.83 -15.54 -23.90
N ASN A 8 -21.76 -15.80 -22.59
CA ASN A 8 -20.54 -15.73 -21.81
C ASN A 8 -19.68 -16.98 -22.08
N THR A 9 -18.58 -16.82 -22.80
CA THR A 9 -17.51 -17.83 -22.83
C THR A 9 -16.18 -17.19 -22.44
N VAL A 10 -15.77 -17.41 -21.19
CA VAL A 10 -14.41 -17.12 -20.69
C VAL A 10 -13.59 -18.41 -20.83
N PRO A 11 -12.49 -18.44 -21.61
CA PRO A 11 -11.59 -19.59 -21.63
C PRO A 11 -10.59 -19.55 -20.46
N PRO A 12 -10.16 -20.72 -19.94
CA PRO A 12 -9.21 -20.78 -18.83
C PRO A 12 -7.77 -20.57 -19.30
N LEU A 13 -7.05 -19.64 -18.67
CA LEU A 13 -5.62 -19.44 -18.86
C LEU A 13 -4.83 -20.57 -18.17
N ARG A 14 -4.39 -21.55 -18.96
CA ARG A 14 -3.31 -22.48 -18.59
C ARG A 14 -1.96 -21.78 -18.80
N GLY A 15 -1.31 -21.40 -17.71
CA GLY A 15 0.05 -20.88 -17.72
C GLY A 15 1.06 -21.99 -18.03
N ILE A 16 1.78 -21.82 -19.13
CA ILE A 16 2.85 -22.68 -19.61
C ILE A 16 4.15 -22.17 -18.97
N TYR A 17 4.77 -22.97 -18.11
CA TYR A 17 6.12 -22.67 -17.59
C TYR A 17 7.16 -23.00 -18.67
N THR A 18 7.84 -22.00 -19.20
CA THR A 18 9.00 -22.20 -20.08
C THR A 18 10.21 -22.63 -19.23
N VAL A 19 10.53 -23.93 -19.30
CA VAL A 19 11.79 -24.47 -18.76
C VAL A 19 12.90 -24.20 -19.77
N VAL A 20 13.77 -23.23 -19.48
CA VAL A 20 15.01 -23.01 -20.24
C VAL A 20 15.98 -24.15 -19.90
N ARG A 21 16.10 -25.12 -20.80
CA ARG A 21 17.02 -26.26 -20.67
C ARG A 21 18.38 -25.87 -21.22
N MET A 22 19.30 -25.51 -20.33
CA MET A 22 20.67 -25.16 -20.68
C MET A 22 21.51 -26.44 -20.78
N SER A 23 21.86 -26.84 -22.00
CA SER A 23 22.71 -27.99 -22.29
C SER A 23 24.18 -27.63 -22.17
N TYR A 24 24.93 -28.38 -21.35
CA TYR A 24 26.39 -28.45 -21.44
C TYR A 24 26.81 -29.90 -21.57
N ALA A 25 27.46 -30.22 -22.69
CA ALA A 25 28.19 -31.46 -22.88
C ALA A 25 29.65 -31.24 -22.47
N ALA A 26 30.16 -32.07 -21.57
CA ALA A 26 31.56 -32.46 -21.53
C ALA A 26 31.73 -33.67 -20.60
N ARG A 27 32.02 -34.84 -21.18
CA ARG A 27 32.62 -35.95 -20.44
C ARG A 27 34.12 -35.74 -20.43
N ALA A 28 34.70 -35.58 -19.25
CA ALA A 28 36.12 -35.79 -19.01
C ALA A 28 36.26 -36.54 -17.69
N SER A 29 36.91 -37.69 -17.75
CA SER A 29 37.21 -38.60 -16.64
C SER A 29 38.45 -38.16 -15.85
N LEU A 30 38.51 -38.62 -14.59
CA LEU A 30 39.63 -38.74 -13.62
C LEU A 30 39.61 -37.72 -12.45
N PRO A 31 40.25 -38.01 -11.30
CA PRO A 31 40.41 -39.28 -10.58
C PRO A 31 39.82 -39.20 -9.13
N ARG A 32 39.73 -40.36 -8.47
CA ARG A 32 39.30 -40.52 -7.08
C ARG A 32 40.39 -39.98 -6.14
N ALA A 33 40.11 -38.92 -5.38
CA ALA A 33 40.98 -38.51 -4.27
C ALA A 33 40.22 -37.78 -3.15
N ALA A 34 40.60 -38.17 -1.93
CA ALA A 34 40.52 -37.46 -0.66
C ALA A 34 39.14 -37.12 -0.07
N PHE A 35 38.81 -37.91 0.96
CA PHE A 35 37.84 -37.64 2.02
C PHE A 35 38.20 -36.31 2.71
N GLY A 36 37.55 -35.21 2.30
CA GLY A 36 37.70 -33.87 2.88
C GLY A 36 36.46 -33.46 3.67
N GLN A 37 36.70 -32.89 4.85
CA GLN A 37 35.71 -32.52 5.88
C GLN A 37 34.44 -31.87 5.31
N ARG A 38 33.27 -32.36 5.75
CA ARG A 38 31.98 -31.70 5.54
C ARG A 38 32.00 -30.32 6.19
N ALA A 39 32.06 -29.27 5.37
CA ALA A 39 31.75 -27.92 5.81
C ALA A 39 30.32 -27.91 6.36
N ARG A 40 30.17 -27.65 7.66
CA ARG A 40 28.86 -27.39 8.27
C ARG A 40 28.38 -26.04 7.75
N VAL A 41 27.46 -26.05 6.80
CA VAL A 41 26.67 -24.85 6.47
C VAL A 41 25.82 -24.55 7.70
N SER A 42 26.25 -23.57 8.49
CA SER A 42 25.46 -23.03 9.59
C SER A 42 24.21 -22.41 8.99
N ALA A 43 23.07 -23.07 9.17
CA ALA A 43 21.77 -22.51 8.85
C ALA A 43 21.63 -21.18 9.61
N ARG A 44 21.63 -20.06 8.87
CA ARG A 44 21.22 -18.78 9.43
C ARG A 44 19.76 -18.93 9.84
N ARG A 45 19.51 -18.97 11.14
CA ARG A 45 18.17 -18.97 11.72
C ARG A 45 17.53 -17.63 11.31
N SER A 46 16.61 -17.66 10.35
CA SER A 46 15.78 -16.50 10.04
C SER A 46 15.00 -16.16 11.32
N VAL A 47 15.26 -14.98 11.86
CA VAL A 47 14.42 -14.42 12.92
C VAL A 47 13.14 -14.00 12.23
N ALA A 48 12.08 -14.79 12.41
CA ALA A 48 10.74 -14.37 12.04
C ALA A 48 10.38 -13.16 12.91
N VAL A 49 10.41 -11.97 12.32
CA VAL A 49 9.82 -10.78 12.93
C VAL A 49 8.32 -11.05 12.97
N LYS A 50 7.75 -11.20 14.17
CA LYS A 50 6.29 -11.24 14.34
C LYS A 50 5.75 -9.93 13.77
N SER A 51 5.06 -9.98 12.63
CA SER A 51 4.29 -8.82 12.19
C SER A 51 3.26 -8.54 13.28
N ALA A 52 3.24 -7.32 13.81
CA ALA A 52 2.14 -6.89 14.65
C ALA A 52 0.83 -7.14 13.89
N ALA A 53 -0.15 -7.77 14.54
CA ALA A 53 -1.46 -7.95 13.93
C ALA A 53 -1.98 -6.57 13.52
N VAL A 54 -2.44 -6.44 12.27
CA VAL A 54 -3.08 -5.21 11.80
C VAL A 54 -4.45 -5.14 12.47
N GLY A 55 -4.54 -4.39 13.56
CA GLY A 55 -5.77 -4.12 14.28
C GLY A 55 -6.19 -2.65 14.13
N PRO A 56 -7.45 -2.31 14.46
CA PRO A 56 -7.93 -0.93 14.40
C PRO A 56 -7.08 0.05 15.23
N ALA A 57 -6.40 -0.44 16.28
CA ALA A 57 -5.47 0.33 17.08
C ALA A 57 -4.24 0.83 16.32
N ASN A 58 -3.82 0.17 15.24
CA ASN A 58 -2.57 0.50 14.56
C ASN A 58 -2.80 1.16 13.19
N ILE A 59 -3.99 1.02 12.60
CA ILE A 59 -4.25 1.54 11.26
C ILE A 59 -4.23 3.07 11.27
N VAL A 60 -3.55 3.65 10.29
CA VAL A 60 -3.60 5.09 10.01
C VAL A 60 -4.27 5.31 8.66
N LYS A 61 -5.26 6.21 8.63
CA LYS A 61 -5.86 6.72 7.41
C LYS A 61 -5.35 8.12 7.14
N ILE A 62 -4.90 8.39 5.92
CA ILE A 62 -4.62 9.75 5.45
C ILE A 62 -5.63 10.08 4.34
N ALA A 63 -6.18 11.28 4.39
CA ALA A 63 -7.11 11.78 3.38
C ALA A 63 -6.77 13.24 3.02
N PRO A 64 -5.88 13.48 2.05
CA PRO A 64 -5.64 14.81 1.51
C PRO A 64 -6.75 15.22 0.54
N TYR A 65 -7.14 16.49 0.57
CA TYR A 65 -8.14 17.10 -0.29
C TYR A 65 -7.51 18.25 -1.08
N PHE A 66 -7.68 18.23 -2.40
CA PHE A 66 -7.12 19.22 -3.32
C PHE A 66 -8.24 19.99 -4.01
N LYS A 67 -8.14 21.31 -4.00
CA LYS A 67 -9.06 22.20 -4.71
C LYS A 67 -8.56 22.39 -6.13
N VAL A 68 -9.29 21.85 -7.09
CA VAL A 68 -8.92 21.86 -8.49
C VAL A 68 -9.54 23.10 -9.17
N PRO A 69 -8.75 23.91 -9.91
CA PRO A 69 -9.31 25.02 -10.69
C PRO A 69 -10.22 24.49 -11.81
N ALA A 70 -11.16 25.33 -12.29
CA ALA A 70 -12.24 24.93 -13.21
C ALA A 70 -11.76 24.12 -14.43
N ASP A 71 -10.61 24.48 -15.01
CA ASP A 71 -10.07 23.83 -16.21
C ASP A 71 -8.91 22.85 -15.90
N GLY A 72 -8.67 22.57 -14.62
CA GLY A 72 -7.52 21.76 -14.15
C GLY A 72 -7.81 20.28 -13.93
N MET A 73 -9.06 19.84 -14.05
CA MET A 73 -9.51 18.49 -13.62
C MET A 73 -8.81 17.35 -14.37
N ASP A 74 -8.64 17.47 -15.69
CA ASP A 74 -8.02 16.41 -16.48
C ASP A 74 -6.52 16.29 -16.18
N ALA A 75 -5.82 17.42 -16.04
CA ALA A 75 -4.42 17.46 -15.63
C ALA A 75 -4.24 16.90 -14.21
N ALA A 76 -5.14 17.26 -13.29
CA ALA A 76 -5.10 16.78 -11.91
C ALA A 76 -5.31 15.27 -11.85
N LYS A 77 -6.29 14.73 -12.59
CA LYS A 77 -6.49 13.28 -12.71
C LYS A 77 -5.29 12.57 -13.33
N GLY A 78 -4.63 13.18 -14.32
CA GLY A 78 -3.36 12.69 -14.87
C GLY A 78 -2.30 12.51 -13.78
N LEU A 79 -2.09 13.51 -12.93
CA LEU A 79 -1.16 13.43 -11.79
C LEU A 79 -1.59 12.36 -10.77
N THR A 80 -2.89 12.23 -10.46
CA THR A 80 -3.36 11.16 -9.56
C THR A 80 -3.07 9.77 -10.11
N ALA A 81 -3.15 9.58 -11.43
CA ALA A 81 -2.80 8.31 -12.07
C ALA A 81 -1.29 8.02 -11.99
N GLU A 82 -0.43 9.05 -12.08
CA GLU A 82 1.00 8.90 -11.83
C GLU A 82 1.31 8.52 -10.38
N MET A 83 0.64 9.17 -9.41
CA MET A 83 0.76 8.83 -7.99
C MET A 83 0.31 7.40 -7.69
N ALA A 84 -0.82 6.97 -8.25
CA ALA A 84 -1.31 5.60 -8.08
C ALA A 84 -0.31 4.56 -8.60
N LYS A 85 0.33 4.80 -9.75
CA LYS A 85 1.38 3.93 -10.29
C LYS A 85 2.62 3.81 -9.39
N MET A 86 2.96 4.85 -8.62
CA MET A 86 4.04 4.77 -7.63
C MET A 86 3.72 3.82 -6.47
N MET A 87 2.43 3.59 -6.21
CA MET A 87 1.93 2.67 -5.19
C MET A 87 1.71 1.25 -5.72
N GLU A 88 1.75 1.05 -7.04
CA GLU A 88 1.71 -0.27 -7.67
C GLU A 88 3.02 -1.05 -7.42
N PHE A 89 2.94 -2.39 -7.44
CA PHE A 89 4.08 -3.31 -7.36
C PHE A 89 4.97 -3.21 -6.10
N GLY A 90 4.38 -3.41 -4.92
CA GLY A 90 5.13 -3.77 -3.71
C GLY A 90 6.13 -2.72 -3.20
N GLN A 91 6.06 -1.48 -3.72
CA GLN A 91 6.94 -0.40 -3.28
C GLN A 91 6.58 0.11 -1.88
N GLU A 92 5.30 0.00 -1.51
CA GLU A 92 4.78 0.32 -0.17
C GLU A 92 3.90 -0.84 0.31
N PRO A 93 4.49 -1.99 0.72
CA PRO A 93 3.74 -3.20 1.08
C PRO A 93 2.90 -3.06 2.38
N GLU A 94 3.05 -1.92 3.05
CA GLU A 94 2.29 -1.54 4.23
C GLU A 94 1.16 -0.54 3.93
N CYS A 95 1.03 -0.09 2.68
CA CYS A 95 -0.13 0.60 2.15
C CYS A 95 -1.22 -0.44 1.83
N LEU A 96 -2.33 -0.38 2.54
CA LEU A 96 -3.48 -1.27 2.44
C LEU A 96 -4.48 -0.81 1.36
N ASN A 97 -4.59 0.50 1.16
CA ASN A 97 -5.45 1.10 0.15
C ASN A 97 -4.85 2.43 -0.30
N TYR A 98 -4.95 2.70 -1.60
CA TYR A 98 -4.55 3.96 -2.21
C TYR A 98 -5.47 4.22 -3.41
N CYS A 99 -6.46 5.09 -3.23
CA CYS A 99 -7.39 5.42 -4.30
C CYS A 99 -7.80 6.88 -4.28
N PHE A 100 -8.25 7.39 -5.42
CA PHE A 100 -8.72 8.76 -5.56
C PHE A 100 -10.23 8.79 -5.77
N SER A 101 -10.87 9.82 -5.23
CA SER A 101 -12.27 10.13 -5.51
C SER A 101 -12.43 11.62 -5.81
N GLN A 102 -13.56 11.98 -6.42
CA GLN A 102 -13.86 13.35 -6.82
C GLN A 102 -15.26 13.74 -6.35
N SER A 103 -15.41 14.97 -5.86
CA SER A 103 -16.70 15.62 -5.65
C SER A 103 -16.64 17.07 -6.13
N GLY A 104 -17.34 17.38 -7.22
CA GLY A 104 -17.25 18.70 -7.85
C GLY A 104 -15.83 19.05 -8.28
N ASP A 105 -15.31 20.15 -7.73
CA ASP A 105 -13.94 20.66 -7.94
C ASP A 105 -12.95 20.18 -6.87
N LEU A 106 -13.32 19.20 -6.05
CA LEU A 106 -12.44 18.56 -5.08
C LEU A 106 -12.03 17.19 -5.56
N ILE A 107 -10.73 16.90 -5.48
CA ILE A 107 -10.17 15.55 -5.53
C ILE A 107 -9.69 15.22 -4.12
N HIS A 108 -9.95 14.00 -3.64
CA HIS A 108 -9.27 13.49 -2.46
C HIS A 108 -8.55 12.16 -2.74
N CYS A 109 -7.52 11.87 -1.94
CA CYS A 109 -6.95 10.53 -1.85
C CYS A 109 -7.50 9.82 -0.59
N ILE A 110 -7.70 8.51 -0.67
CA ILE A 110 -8.06 7.64 0.44
C ILE A 110 -6.89 6.67 0.61
N GLU A 111 -6.12 6.91 1.66
CA GLU A 111 -4.89 6.17 1.94
C GLU A 111 -5.07 5.43 3.26
N LEU A 112 -4.73 4.14 3.30
CA LEU A 112 -4.76 3.32 4.52
C LEU A 112 -3.42 2.64 4.71
N TYR A 113 -2.85 2.77 5.90
CA TYR A 113 -1.55 2.20 6.28
C TYR A 113 -1.68 1.28 7.48
N LYS A 114 -0.84 0.25 7.54
CA LYS A 114 -0.80 -0.72 8.66
C LYS A 114 -0.37 -0.11 9.99
N SER A 115 0.36 1.01 9.95
CA SER A 115 0.92 1.71 11.10
C SER A 115 1.20 3.18 10.77
N GLY A 116 1.43 4.00 11.79
CA GLY A 116 1.98 5.34 11.67
C GLY A 116 3.40 5.36 11.12
N ASP A 117 4.20 4.32 11.35
CA ASP A 117 5.52 4.20 10.70
C ASP A 117 5.40 4.00 9.18
N ALA A 118 4.42 3.18 8.74
CA ALA A 118 4.11 3.01 7.33
C ALA A 118 3.59 4.30 6.69
N ALA A 119 2.70 5.02 7.40
CA ALA A 119 2.21 6.32 6.99
C ALA A 119 3.34 7.37 6.90
N LEU A 120 4.26 7.39 7.87
CA LEU A 120 5.41 8.29 7.85
C LEU A 120 6.32 8.01 6.66
N ASN A 121 6.59 6.73 6.38
CA ASN A 121 7.35 6.32 5.21
C ASN A 121 6.68 6.82 3.91
N HIS A 122 5.35 6.72 3.79
CA HIS A 122 4.63 7.27 2.64
C HIS A 122 4.84 8.79 2.51
N LEU A 123 4.67 9.55 3.59
CA LEU A 123 4.85 11.01 3.59
C LEU A 123 6.24 11.43 3.09
N THR A 124 7.29 10.68 3.43
CA THR A 124 8.65 10.96 2.93
C THR A 124 8.81 10.70 1.43
N ARG A 125 8.08 9.72 0.87
CA ARG A 125 8.18 9.29 -0.53
C ARG A 125 7.35 10.18 -1.46
N VAL A 126 6.16 10.58 -1.02
CA VAL A 126 5.20 11.34 -1.83
C VAL A 126 5.51 12.83 -1.93
N GLY A 127 6.54 13.34 -1.23
CA GLY A 127 6.83 14.78 -1.17
C GLY A 127 7.00 15.46 -2.54
N ALA A 128 7.75 14.84 -3.47
CA ALA A 128 7.95 15.39 -4.81
C ALA A 128 6.67 15.40 -5.67
N PRO A 129 5.92 14.29 -5.83
CA PRO A 129 4.67 14.32 -6.57
C PRO A 129 3.58 15.15 -5.89
N LEU A 130 3.53 15.17 -4.56
CA LEU A 130 2.61 16.02 -3.80
C LEU A 130 2.84 17.50 -4.13
N LYS A 131 4.09 17.95 -4.15
CA LYS A 131 4.42 19.32 -4.54
C LYS A 131 3.91 19.68 -5.94
N LYS A 132 4.09 18.78 -6.92
CA LYS A 132 3.55 18.99 -8.29
C LYS A 132 2.03 19.10 -8.30
N MET A 133 1.35 18.26 -7.52
CA MET A 133 -0.11 18.33 -7.38
C MET A 133 -0.54 19.66 -6.76
N MET A 134 0.16 20.13 -5.72
CA MET A 134 -0.14 21.41 -5.04
C MET A 134 0.09 22.65 -5.92
N GLU A 135 0.98 22.58 -6.92
CA GLU A 135 1.17 23.64 -7.91
C GLU A 135 -0.02 23.76 -8.87
N LEU A 136 -0.70 22.64 -9.17
CA LEU A 136 -1.88 22.60 -10.05
C LEU A 136 -3.20 22.80 -9.29
N ALA A 137 -3.34 22.11 -8.16
CA ALA A 137 -4.53 22.04 -7.34
C ALA A 137 -4.11 22.23 -5.88
N PRO A 138 -4.25 23.44 -5.32
CA PRO A 138 -3.86 23.73 -3.95
C PRO A 138 -4.47 22.75 -2.95
N LEU A 139 -3.67 22.36 -1.96
CA LEU A 139 -4.13 21.52 -0.86
C LEU A 139 -5.11 22.31 0.01
N ASP A 140 -6.35 21.83 0.09
CA ASP A 140 -7.42 22.43 0.91
C ASP A 140 -7.27 22.01 2.38
N ARG A 141 -7.19 20.69 2.62
CA ARG A 141 -6.95 20.12 3.95
C ARG A 141 -6.38 18.70 3.86
N ILE A 142 -5.85 18.22 4.97
CA ILE A 142 -5.53 16.81 5.18
C ILE A 142 -6.25 16.35 6.44
N GLU A 143 -6.94 15.22 6.37
CA GLU A 143 -7.43 14.53 7.55
C GLU A 143 -6.54 13.31 7.81
N ILE A 144 -6.06 13.14 9.04
CA ILE A 144 -5.32 11.95 9.45
C ILE A 144 -6.05 11.31 10.62
N HIS A 145 -6.41 10.04 10.48
CA HIS A 145 -7.14 9.28 11.49
C HIS A 145 -6.27 8.13 11.97
N GLY A 146 -6.20 7.91 13.29
CA GLY A 146 -5.38 6.85 13.88
C GLY A 146 -5.44 6.85 15.39
N ALA A 147 -4.82 5.87 16.04
CA ALA A 147 -4.65 5.90 17.49
C ALA A 147 -3.69 7.03 17.92
N PRO A 148 -3.83 7.58 19.14
CA PRO A 148 -3.00 8.69 19.61
C PRO A 148 -1.49 8.46 19.46
N GLU A 149 -1.03 7.24 19.75
CA GLU A 149 0.37 6.82 19.64
C GLU A 149 0.88 6.80 18.19
N GLU A 150 0.04 6.44 17.22
CA GLU A 150 0.42 6.42 15.81
C GLU A 150 0.38 7.83 15.21
N LEU A 151 -0.59 8.66 15.61
CA LEU A 151 -0.68 10.07 15.20
C LEU A 151 0.52 10.88 15.71
N ALA A 152 0.99 10.60 16.92
CA ALA A 152 2.16 11.29 17.50
C ALA A 152 3.41 11.17 16.61
N LYS A 153 3.60 10.04 15.90
CA LYS A 153 4.73 9.81 14.99
C LYS A 153 4.71 10.75 13.77
N LEU A 154 3.52 11.20 13.37
CA LEU A 154 3.31 11.97 12.13
C LEU A 154 3.37 13.48 12.35
N LYS A 155 3.19 13.96 13.59
CA LYS A 155 3.02 15.39 13.92
C LYS A 155 4.12 16.27 13.34
N GLU A 156 5.38 15.83 13.47
CA GLU A 156 6.52 16.62 12.96
C GLU A 156 6.55 16.66 11.43
N ALA A 157 6.23 15.55 10.77
CA ALA A 157 6.28 15.45 9.30
C ALA A 157 5.23 16.32 8.60
N VAL A 158 4.12 16.63 9.28
CA VAL A 158 2.99 17.35 8.70
C VAL A 158 2.75 18.73 9.32
N LYS A 159 3.67 19.22 10.15
CA LYS A 159 3.51 20.47 10.92
C LYS A 159 3.24 21.72 10.08
N ASP A 160 3.75 21.73 8.84
CA ASP A 160 3.63 22.86 7.91
C ASP A 160 2.45 22.70 6.92
N LEU A 161 1.61 21.68 7.12
CA LEU A 161 0.46 21.36 6.26
C LEU A 161 -0.87 21.63 6.99
N PRO A 162 -1.97 21.91 6.27
CA PRO A 162 -3.29 22.15 6.85
C PRO A 162 -3.94 20.83 7.32
N VAL A 163 -3.44 20.26 8.43
CA VAL A 163 -3.83 18.94 8.91
C VAL A 163 -4.82 18.99 10.08
N SER A 164 -5.87 18.18 10.01
CA SER A 164 -6.75 17.83 11.12
C SER A 164 -6.50 16.38 11.54
N MET A 165 -6.11 16.18 12.79
CA MET A 165 -5.85 14.87 13.38
C MET A 165 -7.10 14.37 14.11
N PHE A 166 -7.52 13.13 13.82
CA PHE A 166 -8.70 12.48 14.40
C PHE A 166 -8.26 11.24 15.16
N GLU A 167 -8.31 11.32 16.48
CA GLU A 167 -8.01 10.19 17.37
C GLU A 167 -9.14 9.17 17.30
N ILE A 168 -8.81 7.95 16.87
CA ILE A 168 -9.72 6.83 16.91
C ILE A 168 -9.93 6.45 18.38
N TYR A 169 -11.19 6.43 18.80
CA TYR A 169 -11.61 5.90 20.09
C TYR A 169 -12.45 4.63 19.87
N ASP A 170 -12.50 3.76 20.87
CA ASP A 170 -13.39 2.59 20.81
C ASP A 170 -14.85 3.03 20.98
N ALA A 171 -15.60 2.98 19.88
CA ALA A 171 -17.02 3.30 19.88
C ALA A 171 -17.89 2.14 20.41
N LYS A 172 -17.32 0.94 20.63
CA LYS A 172 -18.03 -0.13 21.34
C LYS A 172 -18.15 0.25 22.80
N GLN A 173 -19.23 0.95 23.12
CA GLN A 173 -19.81 0.90 24.46
C GLN A 173 -20.05 -0.56 24.83
N ALA A 174 -19.89 -0.87 26.13
CA ALA A 174 -19.99 -2.21 26.73
C ALA A 174 -20.84 -3.19 25.92
N ASP A 175 -20.30 -4.40 25.70
CA ASP A 175 -20.94 -5.48 24.93
C ASP A 175 -22.47 -5.40 25.06
N PRO A 176 -23.22 -5.10 23.97
CA PRO A 176 -24.67 -4.96 24.04
C PRO A 176 -25.35 -6.25 24.52
N LEU A 177 -24.64 -7.38 24.55
CA LEU A 177 -25.07 -8.66 25.10
C LEU A 177 -24.59 -8.90 26.54
N ALA A 178 -23.82 -8.00 27.16
CA ALA A 178 -23.37 -8.15 28.55
C ALA A 178 -24.52 -8.26 29.56
N ASN A 179 -25.73 -7.80 29.18
CA ASN A 179 -26.95 -7.93 29.98
C ASN A 179 -27.92 -9.01 29.44
N TYR A 180 -27.54 -9.73 28.39
CA TYR A 180 -28.34 -10.81 27.83
C TYR A 180 -27.93 -12.11 28.54
N ASN A 181 -28.64 -12.44 29.62
CA ASN A 181 -28.57 -13.77 30.22
C ASN A 181 -29.54 -14.68 29.45
N ASP A 182 -29.00 -15.77 28.89
CA ASP A 182 -29.76 -16.87 28.27
C ASP A 182 -30.85 -17.44 29.19
#